data_AF-A0A552L4X9-F1
#
_entry.id   AF-A0A552L4X9-F1
#
_cell.length_a   1.000
_cell.length_b   1.000
_cell.length_c   1.000
_cell.angle_alpha   90.00
_cell.angle_beta   90.00
_cell.angle_gamma   90.00
#
_symmetry.space_group_name_H-M   'P 1'
#
loop_
_entity.id
_entity.type
_entity.pdbx_description
1 polymer ?
#
loop_
_entity_poly.entity_id
_entity_poly.type
_entity_poly.pdbx_seq_one_letter_code
_entity_poly.pdbx_strand_id
1 'polypeptide(L)'
;MIKNRLIPTLALAGATSLAAMLTPVAAKAITYTVNRSWSNGSNNASLVGTVDVPIGSYTIQNGTPNPFTNVNLTLTVNGTPFTLNTADTSFIYGTGQFLVNATSSTLTFNTANANGDNAADLFFVNSSTGLFGSLYGILSPSVSGEVGASTLVSVFASVSFPVTFGIAQTAQQVPEPASLFGLGVLGTLGVGSTLKRKLKPSKSAEKETTKVG
;
A
#
# COMPACT_ATOMS: atom_id res chain seq x y z
N MET A 1 -15.59 63.36 48.47
CA MET A 1 -16.27 62.96 47.21
C MET A 1 -15.22 62.44 46.24
N ILE A 2 -15.31 61.16 45.85
CA ILE A 2 -14.83 60.52 44.59
C ILE A 2 -13.31 60.60 44.30
N LYS A 3 -12.48 59.64 44.76
CA LYS A 3 -12.02 58.39 44.07
C LYS A 3 -11.17 58.60 42.79
N ASN A 4 -9.84 58.73 42.96
CA ASN A 4 -8.87 58.36 41.93
C ASN A 4 -8.43 56.90 42.14
N ARG A 5 -8.94 55.99 41.31
CA ARG A 5 -8.44 54.61 41.23
C ARG A 5 -7.61 54.46 39.96
N LEU A 6 -6.30 54.37 40.14
CA LEU A 6 -5.36 53.89 39.12
C LEU A 6 -5.69 52.42 38.84
N ILE A 7 -6.02 52.09 37.59
CA ILE A 7 -6.12 50.70 37.13
C ILE A 7 -4.76 50.36 36.51
N PRO A 8 -3.97 49.43 37.07
CA PRO A 8 -2.80 48.92 36.39
C PRO A 8 -3.24 48.00 35.24
N THR A 9 -2.73 48.31 34.05
CA THR A 9 -2.81 47.52 32.82
C THR A 9 -2.36 46.09 33.09
N LEU A 10 -3.27 45.12 32.94
CA LEU A 10 -2.96 43.70 33.00
C LEU A 10 -2.25 43.33 31.68
N ALA A 11 -0.93 43.16 31.75
CA ALA A 11 -0.15 42.61 30.65
C ALA A 11 -0.58 41.15 30.44
N LEU A 12 -1.32 40.90 29.36
CA LEU A 12 -1.65 39.57 28.90
C LEU A 12 -0.38 38.92 28.34
N ALA A 13 0.34 38.21 29.20
CA ALA A 13 1.41 37.31 28.79
C ALA A 13 0.79 36.19 27.96
N GLY A 14 0.76 36.39 26.64
CA GLY A 14 0.45 35.35 25.67
C GLY A 14 1.52 34.28 25.75
N ALA A 15 1.23 33.21 26.47
CA ALA A 15 1.97 31.96 26.38
C ALA A 15 1.74 31.38 24.98
N THR A 16 2.56 31.79 24.01
CA THR A 16 2.76 31.02 22.79
C THR A 16 3.49 29.76 23.20
N SER A 17 2.70 28.73 23.51
CA SER A 17 3.20 27.38 23.67
C SER A 17 3.92 27.02 22.38
N LEU A 18 5.25 26.95 22.45
CA LEU A 18 6.12 26.36 21.45
C LEU A 18 5.72 24.89 21.33
N ALA A 19 4.72 24.61 20.50
CA ALA A 19 4.44 23.26 20.04
C ALA A 19 5.72 22.82 19.32
N ALA A 20 6.55 22.06 20.02
CA ALA A 20 7.67 21.36 19.42
C ALA A 20 7.13 20.66 18.19
N MET A 21 7.57 21.11 17.02
CA MET A 21 7.30 20.44 15.76
C MET A 21 8.06 19.12 15.81
N LEU A 22 7.44 18.11 16.44
CA LEU A 22 7.67 16.73 16.03
C LEU A 22 7.23 16.71 14.57
N THR A 23 8.20 16.81 13.66
CA THR A 23 7.99 16.40 12.29
C THR A 23 7.37 15.00 12.37
N PRO A 24 6.11 14.79 11.94
CA PRO A 24 5.58 13.44 11.90
C PRO A 24 6.51 12.68 10.97
N VAL A 25 7.22 11.66 11.51
CA VAL A 25 7.79 10.61 10.69
C VAL A 25 6.65 10.14 9.81
N ALA A 26 6.76 10.37 8.50
CA ALA A 26 5.72 9.98 7.56
C ALA A 26 5.40 8.52 7.82
N ALA A 27 4.19 8.25 8.34
CA ALA A 27 3.78 6.90 8.65
C ALA A 27 3.90 6.08 7.37
N LYS A 28 4.58 4.93 7.44
CA LYS A 28 4.78 4.07 6.29
C LYS A 28 3.41 3.71 5.69
N ALA A 29 3.25 3.92 4.39
CA ALA A 29 2.04 3.54 3.69
C ALA A 29 1.82 2.02 3.72
N ILE A 30 0.56 1.59 3.87
CA ILE A 30 0.14 0.21 3.67
C ILE A 30 -0.44 0.09 2.27
N THR A 31 -0.11 -1.01 1.60
CA THR A 31 -0.69 -1.38 0.31
C THR A 31 -2.02 -2.08 0.51
N TYR A 32 -3.08 -1.56 -0.10
CA TYR A 32 -4.41 -2.18 -0.12
C TYR A 32 -4.67 -2.74 -1.51
N THR A 33 -5.06 -4.01 -1.57
CA THR A 33 -5.58 -4.64 -2.79
C THR A 33 -7.03 -4.23 -3.00
N VAL A 34 -7.32 -3.78 -4.22
CA VAL A 34 -8.65 -3.43 -4.70
C VAL A 34 -9.08 -4.53 -5.66
N ASN A 35 -10.28 -5.05 -5.47
CA ASN A 35 -10.93 -6.00 -6.37
C ASN A 35 -12.43 -5.77 -6.33
N ARG A 36 -12.93 -5.01 -7.30
CA ARG A 36 -14.34 -4.61 -7.40
C ARG A 36 -14.86 -4.99 -8.77
N SER A 37 -16.14 -5.34 -8.84
CA SER A 37 -16.83 -5.63 -10.10
C SER A 37 -18.31 -5.26 -9.99
N TRP A 38 -18.85 -4.60 -11.01
CA TRP A 38 -20.24 -4.18 -11.06
C TRP A 38 -20.75 -4.13 -12.50
N SER A 39 -22.06 -4.00 -12.66
CA SER A 39 -22.72 -3.99 -13.96
C SER A 39 -23.93 -3.05 -13.96
N ASN A 40 -24.23 -2.48 -15.12
CA ASN A 40 -25.44 -1.70 -15.37
C ASN A 40 -26.00 -2.04 -16.75
N GLY A 41 -27.16 -2.70 -16.78
CA GLY A 41 -27.72 -3.25 -18.01
C GLY A 41 -26.77 -4.26 -18.66
N SER A 42 -26.45 -4.05 -19.94
CA SER A 42 -25.52 -4.90 -20.70
C SER A 42 -24.05 -4.56 -20.47
N ASN A 43 -23.74 -3.47 -19.76
CA ASN A 43 -22.37 -3.02 -19.55
C ASN A 43 -21.82 -3.56 -18.21
N ASN A 44 -20.54 -3.89 -18.20
CA ASN A 44 -19.82 -4.36 -17.03
C ASN A 44 -18.56 -3.51 -16.79
N ALA A 45 -18.16 -3.42 -15.54
CA ALA A 45 -16.92 -2.81 -15.14
C ALA A 45 -16.28 -3.56 -13.98
N SER A 46 -14.95 -3.53 -13.93
CA SER A 46 -14.17 -4.05 -12.80
C SER A 46 -12.98 -3.17 -12.52
N LEU A 47 -12.61 -3.03 -11.25
CA LEU A 47 -11.44 -2.30 -10.81
C LEU A 47 -10.55 -3.23 -9.98
N VAL A 48 -9.34 -3.47 -10.47
CA VAL A 48 -8.37 -4.34 -9.80
C VAL A 48 -7.03 -3.63 -9.66
N GLY A 49 -6.28 -3.93 -8.60
CA GLY A 49 -4.93 -3.41 -8.42
C GLY A 49 -4.64 -3.03 -6.99
N THR A 50 -3.80 -2.02 -6.78
CA THR A 50 -3.36 -1.60 -5.45
C THR A 50 -3.39 -0.09 -5.27
N VAL A 51 -3.61 0.33 -4.02
CA VAL A 51 -3.47 1.72 -3.57
C VAL A 51 -2.70 1.73 -2.27
N ASP A 52 -1.71 2.62 -2.15
CA ASP A 52 -0.94 2.80 -0.93
C ASP A 52 -1.47 4.02 -0.16
N VAL A 53 -1.82 3.81 1.11
CA VAL A 53 -2.30 4.86 2.01
C VAL A 53 -1.68 4.65 3.39
N PRO A 54 -1.07 5.66 4.03
CA PRO A 54 -0.66 5.56 5.43
C PRO A 54 -1.86 5.26 6.33
N ILE A 55 -1.62 4.50 7.41
CA ILE A 55 -2.67 4.24 8.40
C ILE A 55 -3.09 5.58 9.01
N GLY A 56 -4.40 5.80 9.05
CA GLY A 56 -4.99 7.02 9.61
C GLY A 56 -6.41 7.25 9.14
N SER A 57 -7.03 8.26 9.73
CA SER A 57 -8.31 8.80 9.28
C SER A 57 -8.06 10.18 8.68
N TYR A 58 -8.50 10.38 7.46
CA TYR A 58 -8.30 11.61 6.68
C TYR A 58 -9.65 12.17 6.26
N THR A 59 -9.79 13.47 6.42
CA THR A 59 -10.93 14.24 5.89
C THR A 59 -10.40 15.10 4.76
N ILE A 60 -10.68 14.71 3.53
CA ILE A 60 -10.33 15.51 2.34
C ILE A 60 -11.41 16.56 2.18
N GLN A 61 -11.01 17.84 2.13
CA GLN A 61 -11.86 18.98 1.86
C GLN A 61 -11.07 20.00 1.05
N ASN A 62 -11.66 20.53 -0.02
CA ASN A 62 -10.97 21.43 -0.97
C ASN A 62 -9.66 20.81 -1.49
N GLY A 63 -9.74 19.54 -1.89
CA GLY A 63 -8.62 18.78 -2.46
C GLY A 63 -7.54 18.32 -1.48
N THR A 64 -7.57 18.70 -0.19
CA THR A 64 -6.49 18.39 0.77
C THR A 64 -7.01 17.83 2.10
N PRO A 65 -6.20 17.03 2.84
CA PRO A 65 -4.97 16.38 2.38
C PRO A 65 -5.27 15.28 1.35
N ASN A 66 -4.28 14.92 0.52
CA ASN A 66 -4.37 13.77 -0.38
C ASN A 66 -3.51 12.61 0.20
N PRO A 67 -4.12 11.59 0.83
CA PRO A 67 -3.38 10.54 1.53
C PRO A 67 -2.89 9.41 0.62
N PHE A 68 -3.22 9.44 -0.69
CA PHE A 68 -2.88 8.38 -1.64
C PHE A 68 -1.43 8.56 -2.11
N THR A 69 -0.51 7.74 -1.59
CA THR A 69 0.92 7.87 -1.91
C THR A 69 1.33 7.15 -3.18
N ASN A 70 0.54 6.16 -3.60
CA ASN A 70 0.73 5.41 -4.83
C ASN A 70 -0.61 4.80 -5.27
N VAL A 71 -0.87 4.80 -6.57
CA VAL A 71 -2.08 4.24 -7.17
C VAL A 71 -1.64 3.41 -8.36
N ASN A 72 -2.01 2.14 -8.39
CA ASN A 72 -1.78 1.24 -9.50
C ASN A 72 -3.02 0.38 -9.72
N LEU A 73 -4.00 0.96 -10.41
CA LEU A 73 -5.29 0.35 -10.67
C LEU A 73 -5.49 0.10 -12.16
N THR A 74 -6.15 -0.99 -12.48
CA THR A 74 -6.65 -1.31 -13.80
C THR A 74 -8.17 -1.32 -13.74
N LEU A 75 -8.79 -0.33 -14.37
CA LEU A 75 -10.22 -0.32 -14.64
C LEU A 75 -10.45 -1.07 -15.95
N THR A 76 -11.36 -2.03 -15.96
CA THR A 76 -11.82 -2.69 -17.18
C THR A 76 -13.28 -2.31 -17.39
N VAL A 77 -13.62 -1.75 -18.55
CA VAL A 77 -15.02 -1.45 -18.94
C VAL A 77 -15.34 -2.24 -20.19
N ASN A 78 -16.37 -3.08 -20.14
CA ASN A 78 -16.78 -3.96 -21.25
C ASN A 78 -15.61 -4.77 -21.85
N GLY A 79 -14.73 -5.30 -20.98
CA GLY A 79 -13.55 -6.05 -21.37
C GLY A 79 -12.35 -5.22 -21.85
N THR A 80 -12.47 -3.90 -21.92
CA THR A 80 -11.35 -3.01 -22.32
C THR A 80 -10.62 -2.47 -21.07
N PRO A 81 -9.32 -2.74 -20.88
CA PRO A 81 -8.57 -2.29 -19.71
C PRO A 81 -8.02 -0.86 -19.88
N PHE A 82 -7.95 -0.15 -18.76
CA PHE A 82 -7.44 1.22 -18.64
C PHE A 82 -6.62 1.35 -17.34
N THR A 83 -5.45 1.98 -17.43
CA THR A 83 -4.60 2.22 -16.27
C THR A 83 -4.99 3.52 -15.57
N LEU A 84 -5.23 3.44 -14.26
CA LEU A 84 -5.46 4.57 -13.37
C LEU A 84 -4.32 4.61 -12.35
N ASN A 85 -3.65 5.75 -12.23
CA ASN A 85 -2.41 5.91 -11.46
C ASN A 85 -2.39 7.19 -10.62
N THR A 86 -3.51 7.88 -10.49
CA THR A 86 -3.62 9.11 -9.69
C THR A 86 -4.99 9.20 -9.04
N ALA A 87 -5.02 9.62 -7.78
CA ALA A 87 -6.25 10.00 -7.08
C ALA A 87 -6.47 11.51 -7.26
N ASP A 88 -7.50 11.87 -8.00
CA ASP A 88 -7.94 13.23 -8.25
C ASP A 88 -9.01 13.64 -7.22
N THR A 89 -8.70 14.68 -6.45
CA THR A 89 -9.52 15.21 -5.35
C THR A 89 -10.16 16.55 -5.71
N SER A 90 -10.09 16.99 -6.98
CA SER A 90 -10.57 18.32 -7.41
C SER A 90 -12.09 18.49 -7.30
N PHE A 91 -12.85 17.39 -7.31
CA PHE A 91 -14.30 17.37 -7.09
C PHE A 91 -14.70 17.21 -5.61
N ILE A 92 -13.77 17.53 -4.71
CA ILE A 92 -14.03 17.61 -3.27
C ILE A 92 -13.84 19.07 -2.86
N TYR A 93 -14.93 19.83 -2.81
CA TYR A 93 -14.89 21.29 -2.63
C TYR A 93 -16.03 21.85 -1.76
N GLY A 94 -15.85 23.09 -1.32
CA GLY A 94 -16.79 23.78 -0.46
C GLY A 94 -16.83 23.14 0.93
N THR A 95 -18.01 22.77 1.40
CA THR A 95 -18.21 22.04 2.67
C THR A 95 -18.22 20.52 2.50
N GLY A 96 -18.17 20.00 1.27
CA GLY A 96 -18.19 18.58 0.96
C GLY A 96 -16.91 17.91 1.44
N GLN A 97 -17.07 16.80 2.15
CA GLN A 97 -15.95 16.06 2.74
C GLN A 97 -15.94 14.62 2.23
N PHE A 98 -14.77 14.18 1.77
CA PHE A 98 -14.50 12.78 1.51
C PHE A 98 -13.66 12.21 2.65
N LEU A 99 -14.16 11.16 3.29
CA LEU A 99 -13.53 10.57 4.46
C LEU A 99 -12.83 9.30 4.03
N VAL A 100 -11.53 9.25 4.26
CA VAL A 100 -10.69 8.07 4.04
C VAL A 100 -10.30 7.51 5.39
N ASN A 101 -10.62 6.25 5.65
CA ASN A 101 -10.16 5.57 6.85
C ASN A 101 -9.34 4.33 6.46
N ALA A 102 -8.05 4.41 6.74
CA ALA A 102 -7.02 3.45 6.39
C ALA A 102 -6.56 2.75 7.68
N THR A 103 -6.78 1.45 7.78
CA THR A 103 -6.43 0.63 8.95
C THR A 103 -5.43 -0.45 8.56
N SER A 104 -4.90 -1.21 9.51
CA SER A 104 -4.02 -2.34 9.19
C SER A 104 -4.68 -3.46 8.37
N SER A 105 -6.01 -3.46 8.20
CA SER A 105 -6.76 -4.50 7.50
C SER A 105 -7.59 -3.99 6.32
N THR A 106 -8.16 -2.79 6.40
CA THR A 106 -9.10 -2.28 5.40
C THR A 106 -8.89 -0.81 5.09
N LEU A 107 -9.14 -0.45 3.84
CA LEU A 107 -9.30 0.91 3.36
C LEU A 107 -10.78 1.15 3.08
N THR A 108 -11.38 2.08 3.81
CA THR A 108 -12.82 2.39 3.72
C THR A 108 -13.01 3.85 3.35
N PHE A 109 -14.03 4.12 2.53
CA PHE A 109 -14.42 5.46 2.11
C PHE A 109 -15.81 5.81 2.61
N ASN A 110 -16.01 7.07 2.95
CA ASN A 110 -17.30 7.65 3.30
C ASN A 110 -17.34 9.10 2.82
N THR A 111 -18.48 9.74 2.93
CA THR A 111 -18.66 11.15 2.61
C THR A 111 -19.46 11.83 3.72
N ALA A 112 -19.25 13.13 3.90
CA ALA A 112 -20.01 13.94 4.85
C ALA A 112 -20.25 15.33 4.26
N ASN A 113 -21.34 15.98 4.68
CA ASN A 113 -21.71 17.34 4.30
C ASN A 113 -21.88 17.59 2.79
N ALA A 114 -21.78 16.55 1.97
CA ALA A 114 -21.78 16.68 0.53
C ALA A 114 -23.19 16.83 -0.03
N ASN A 115 -23.33 17.74 -0.98
CA ASN A 115 -24.58 18.11 -1.66
C ASN A 115 -24.26 18.61 -3.08
N GLY A 116 -25.29 19.03 -3.84
CA GLY A 116 -25.11 19.47 -5.23
C GLY A 116 -24.10 20.62 -5.41
N ASP A 117 -24.02 21.54 -4.45
CA ASP A 117 -23.11 22.69 -4.50
C ASP A 117 -21.77 22.43 -3.80
N ASN A 118 -21.65 21.33 -3.08
CA ASN A 118 -20.50 20.98 -2.25
C ASN A 118 -20.18 19.50 -2.47
N ALA A 119 -19.60 19.18 -3.63
CA ALA A 119 -19.33 17.80 -4.00
C ALA A 119 -18.23 17.18 -3.11
N ALA A 120 -18.32 15.87 -2.95
CA ALA A 120 -17.29 15.06 -2.31
C ALA A 120 -17.09 13.79 -3.13
N ASP A 121 -16.70 13.98 -4.39
CA ASP A 121 -16.49 12.87 -5.32
C ASP A 121 -14.99 12.64 -5.46
N LEU A 122 -14.55 11.40 -5.21
CA LEU A 122 -13.16 11.00 -5.39
C LEU A 122 -13.03 10.25 -6.71
N PHE A 123 -12.08 10.67 -7.54
CA PHE A 123 -11.79 9.99 -8.80
C PHE A 123 -10.39 9.37 -8.77
N PHE A 124 -10.28 8.18 -9.37
CA PHE A 124 -9.01 7.60 -9.76
C PHE A 124 -8.92 7.70 -11.28
N VAL A 125 -7.84 8.29 -11.77
CA VAL A 125 -7.67 8.67 -13.18
C VAL A 125 -6.30 8.23 -13.70
N ASN A 126 -6.15 8.25 -15.01
CA ASN A 126 -4.83 8.29 -15.61
C ASN A 126 -4.27 9.72 -15.54
N SER A 127 -3.09 9.89 -14.96
CA SER A 127 -2.42 11.19 -14.76
C SER A 127 -2.22 11.99 -16.05
N SER A 128 -2.07 11.31 -17.19
CA SER A 128 -1.83 11.95 -18.48
C SER A 128 -3.10 12.51 -19.12
N THR A 129 -4.27 11.95 -18.79
CA THR A 129 -5.56 12.38 -19.36
C THR A 129 -6.47 13.08 -18.36
N GLY A 130 -6.23 12.89 -17.06
CA GLY A 130 -7.09 13.37 -15.99
C GLY A 130 -8.53 12.88 -16.15
N LEU A 131 -9.48 13.75 -15.77
CA LEU A 131 -10.92 13.49 -15.83
C LEU A 131 -11.50 13.43 -17.25
N PHE A 132 -10.73 13.80 -18.27
CA PHE A 132 -11.18 13.72 -19.68
C PHE A 132 -10.93 12.34 -20.30
N GLY A 133 -10.21 11.45 -19.61
CA GLY A 133 -9.93 10.10 -20.06
C GLY A 133 -10.82 9.06 -19.37
N SER A 134 -10.27 7.86 -19.20
CA SER A 134 -10.88 6.82 -18.38
C SER A 134 -10.74 7.16 -16.90
N LEU A 135 -11.80 6.90 -16.14
CA LEU A 135 -11.83 7.16 -14.70
C LEU A 135 -12.64 6.11 -13.96
N TYR A 136 -12.31 5.92 -12.69
CA TYR A 136 -13.18 5.32 -11.71
C TYR A 136 -13.54 6.36 -10.66
N GLY A 137 -14.79 6.42 -10.23
CA GLY A 137 -15.27 7.41 -9.27
C GLY A 137 -16.06 6.78 -8.12
N ILE A 138 -15.87 7.31 -6.92
CA ILE A 138 -16.79 7.15 -5.79
C ILE A 138 -17.54 8.47 -5.63
N LEU A 139 -18.86 8.42 -5.74
CA LEU A 139 -19.73 9.58 -5.82
C LEU A 139 -20.42 9.84 -4.47
N SER A 140 -20.53 11.12 -4.14
CA SER A 140 -21.11 11.68 -2.92
C SER A 140 -22.57 11.26 -2.66
N PRO A 141 -23.11 11.47 -1.45
CA PRO A 141 -24.31 10.79 -0.98
C PRO A 141 -25.59 11.19 -1.72
N SER A 142 -25.58 12.33 -2.44
CA SER A 142 -26.64 12.72 -3.37
C SER A 142 -26.89 11.66 -4.47
N VAL A 143 -25.84 10.92 -4.85
CA VAL A 143 -25.91 9.82 -5.83
C VAL A 143 -25.61 8.47 -5.16
N SER A 144 -24.76 8.44 -4.13
CA SER A 144 -24.31 7.24 -3.40
C SER A 144 -23.94 6.10 -4.36
N GLY A 145 -22.89 6.30 -5.15
CA GLY A 145 -22.57 5.39 -6.24
C GLY A 145 -21.09 5.21 -6.51
N GLU A 146 -20.78 4.20 -7.30
CA GLU A 146 -19.50 4.03 -7.97
C GLU A 146 -19.70 4.06 -9.49
N VAL A 147 -18.71 4.58 -10.20
CA VAL A 147 -18.71 4.66 -11.66
C VAL A 147 -17.38 4.20 -12.21
N GLY A 148 -17.43 3.43 -13.29
CA GLY A 148 -16.29 3.14 -14.15
C GLY A 148 -16.60 3.67 -15.52
N ALA A 149 -15.76 4.57 -16.01
CA ALA A 149 -15.98 5.24 -17.27
C ALA A 149 -14.74 5.16 -18.16
N SER A 150 -15.01 5.01 -19.45
CA SER A 150 -14.11 5.32 -20.56
C SER A 150 -14.61 6.57 -21.27
N THR A 151 -13.94 6.99 -22.34
CA THR A 151 -14.40 8.12 -23.16
C THR A 151 -15.71 7.85 -23.90
N LEU A 152 -16.16 6.59 -23.98
CA LEU A 152 -17.34 6.18 -24.76
C LEU A 152 -18.47 5.61 -23.90
N VAL A 153 -18.15 5.02 -22.74
CA VAL A 153 -19.08 4.22 -21.94
C VAL A 153 -18.85 4.48 -20.46
N SER A 154 -19.94 4.66 -19.70
CA SER A 154 -19.95 4.75 -18.24
C SER A 154 -20.85 3.66 -17.64
N VAL A 155 -20.38 3.01 -16.59
CA VAL A 155 -21.08 1.94 -15.87
C VAL A 155 -21.24 2.36 -14.41
N PHE A 156 -22.48 2.60 -14.00
CA PHE A 156 -22.84 3.07 -12.65
C PHE A 156 -23.41 1.94 -11.80
N ALA A 157 -23.06 1.92 -10.52
CA ALA A 157 -23.70 1.09 -9.51
C ALA A 157 -23.91 1.89 -8.22
N SER A 158 -24.95 1.55 -7.46
CA SER A 158 -25.18 2.12 -6.13
C SER A 158 -24.24 1.48 -5.11
N VAL A 159 -23.71 2.28 -4.18
CA VAL A 159 -22.93 1.78 -3.04
C VAL A 159 -23.52 2.31 -1.74
N SER A 160 -23.37 1.55 -0.65
CA SER A 160 -23.71 2.02 0.69
C SER A 160 -22.44 2.52 1.37
N PHE A 161 -22.49 3.73 1.90
CA PHE A 161 -21.42 4.26 2.73
C PHE A 161 -21.58 3.83 4.20
N PRO A 162 -20.47 3.62 4.95
CA PRO A 162 -19.09 3.57 4.46
C PRO A 162 -18.83 2.35 3.57
N VAL A 163 -18.12 2.53 2.46
CA VAL A 163 -17.80 1.47 1.51
C VAL A 163 -16.38 0.97 1.76
N THR A 164 -16.20 -0.35 1.85
CA THR A 164 -14.85 -0.95 1.86
C THR A 164 -14.31 -0.94 0.44
N PHE A 165 -13.22 -0.21 0.23
CA PHE A 165 -12.60 -0.04 -1.08
C PHE A 165 -11.49 -1.07 -1.34
N GLY A 166 -10.69 -1.39 -0.32
CA GLY A 166 -9.61 -2.35 -0.44
C GLY A 166 -9.26 -3.05 0.88
N ILE A 167 -8.53 -4.16 0.76
CA ILE A 167 -8.05 -4.98 1.87
C ILE A 167 -6.53 -4.86 1.94
N ALA A 168 -5.97 -4.64 3.12
CA ALA A 168 -4.54 -4.51 3.31
C ALA A 168 -3.82 -5.81 2.89
N GLN A 169 -2.77 -5.68 2.11
CA GLN A 169 -1.84 -6.77 1.85
C GLN A 169 -1.07 -7.02 3.14
N THR A 170 -1.45 -8.07 3.86
CA THR A 170 -0.58 -8.59 4.91
C THR A 170 0.62 -9.20 4.22
N ALA A 171 1.82 -8.70 4.53
CA ALA A 171 3.05 -9.38 4.16
C ALA A 171 2.96 -10.77 4.79
N GLN A 172 2.71 -11.79 3.98
CA GLN A 172 2.83 -13.16 4.41
C GLN A 172 4.26 -13.31 4.91
N GLN A 173 4.42 -13.44 6.23
CA GLN A 173 5.69 -13.75 6.84
C GLN A 173 6.04 -15.15 6.34
N VAL A 174 6.77 -15.23 5.23
CA VAL A 174 7.37 -16.48 4.78
C VAL A 174 8.23 -16.92 5.95
N PRO A 175 7.96 -18.09 6.58
CA PRO A 175 8.85 -18.59 7.60
C PRO A 175 10.23 -18.68 6.96
N GLU A 176 11.16 -17.90 7.48
CA GLU A 176 12.56 -17.99 7.09
C GLU A 176 12.90 -19.49 7.18
N PRO A 177 13.35 -20.14 6.09
CA PRO A 177 13.71 -21.54 6.19
C PRO A 177 14.73 -21.61 7.31
N ALA A 178 14.41 -22.35 8.37
CA ALA A 178 15.32 -22.64 9.46
C ALA A 178 16.49 -23.46 8.90
N SER A 179 17.38 -22.80 8.16
CA SER A 179 18.70 -23.29 7.77
C SER A 179 19.63 -23.14 8.97
N LEU A 180 19.16 -23.56 10.15
CA LEU A 180 19.92 -23.53 11.40
C LEU A 180 20.33 -24.93 11.86
N PHE A 181 19.92 -26.01 11.17
CA PHE A 181 20.31 -27.38 11.54
C PHE A 181 20.66 -28.25 10.33
N GLY A 182 21.73 -27.90 9.61
CA GLY A 182 22.22 -28.74 8.49
C GLY A 182 23.75 -28.86 8.35
N LEU A 183 24.54 -28.05 9.06
CA LEU A 183 26.02 -28.13 9.02
C LEU A 183 26.56 -28.15 10.44
N GLY A 184 26.46 -29.29 11.12
CA GLY A 184 26.93 -29.35 12.50
C GLY A 184 26.93 -30.70 13.20
N VAL A 185 26.89 -31.85 12.50
CA VAL A 185 27.22 -33.15 13.13
C VAL A 185 27.99 -34.02 12.12
N LEU A 186 29.27 -33.70 11.92
CA LEU A 186 30.27 -34.59 11.32
C LEU A 186 31.04 -35.33 12.44
N GLY A 187 30.34 -35.75 13.48
CA GLY A 187 30.92 -36.43 14.64
C GLY A 187 30.20 -37.73 14.94
N THR A 188 30.97 -38.82 14.97
CA THR A 188 30.72 -40.11 15.66
C THR A 188 30.12 -41.31 14.91
N LEU A 189 30.26 -41.42 13.58
CA LEU A 189 30.08 -42.74 12.92
C LEU A 189 31.38 -43.55 12.90
N GLY A 190 31.45 -44.55 13.78
CA GLY A 190 32.01 -45.85 13.41
C GLY A 190 33.47 -46.09 13.79
N VAL A 191 33.68 -46.38 15.08
CA VAL A 191 34.82 -47.14 15.58
C VAL A 191 34.80 -48.53 14.91
N GLY A 192 35.87 -48.89 14.20
CA GLY A 192 36.11 -50.28 13.77
C GLY A 192 36.18 -50.52 12.26
N SER A 193 37.35 -50.28 11.68
CA SER A 193 37.82 -51.12 10.57
C SER A 193 39.33 -51.28 10.69
N THR A 194 39.73 -52.34 11.38
CA THR A 194 41.09 -52.88 11.34
C THR A 194 41.29 -53.56 9.99
N LEU A 195 42.16 -53.04 9.13
CA LEU A 195 42.77 -53.87 8.09
C LEU A 195 44.24 -53.51 7.86
N LYS A 196 45.03 -54.55 8.08
CA LYS A 196 46.48 -54.57 8.33
C LYS A 196 47.28 -54.05 7.13
N ARG A 197 48.17 -53.11 7.43
CA ARG A 197 49.43 -52.81 6.73
C ARG A 197 50.18 -54.09 6.33
N LYS A 198 50.30 -54.36 5.03
CA LYS A 198 51.40 -55.15 4.46
C LYS A 198 52.26 -54.25 3.57
N LEU A 199 53.21 -53.58 4.20
CA LEU A 199 54.43 -53.13 3.52
C LEU A 199 55.15 -54.38 3.01
N LYS A 200 55.42 -54.46 1.70
CA LYS A 200 56.43 -55.40 1.19
C LYS A 200 57.72 -54.61 0.91
N PRO A 201 58.90 -55.14 1.30
CA PRO A 201 60.14 -54.37 1.39
C PRO A 201 60.80 -54.16 0.02
N SER A 202 61.62 -53.10 -0.02
CA SER A 202 62.60 -52.79 -1.04
C SER A 202 63.59 -53.93 -1.29
N LYS A 203 64.02 -54.11 -2.54
CA LYS A 203 65.30 -54.75 -2.85
C LYS A 203 66.03 -53.99 -3.96
N SER A 204 67.27 -53.66 -3.63
CA SER A 204 68.26 -52.89 -4.38
C SER A 204 69.01 -53.77 -5.39
N ALA A 205 69.48 -53.11 -6.47
CA ALA A 205 70.67 -53.34 -7.32
C ALA A 205 71.05 -54.78 -7.72
N GLU A 206 71.33 -55.03 -9.00
CA GLU A 206 72.64 -54.81 -9.64
C GLU A 206 72.70 -55.46 -11.05
N LYS A 207 73.52 -54.81 -11.87
CA LYS A 207 74.03 -55.10 -13.22
C LYS A 207 74.65 -56.50 -13.37
N GLU A 208 74.40 -57.23 -14.45
CA GLU A 208 75.47 -57.81 -15.30
C GLU A 208 74.96 -58.43 -16.61
N THR A 209 75.79 -58.26 -17.64
CA THR A 209 75.84 -58.88 -18.98
C THR A 209 75.99 -60.40 -18.89
N THR A 210 75.54 -61.25 -19.83
CA THR A 210 76.35 -61.69 -20.99
C THR A 210 75.60 -62.75 -21.83
N LYS A 211 75.80 -62.60 -23.14
CA LYS A 211 75.72 -63.44 -24.36
C LYS A 211 75.72 -65.00 -24.29
N VAL A 212 75.16 -65.56 -25.39
CA VAL A 212 75.38 -66.81 -26.16
C VAL A 212 74.76 -68.17 -25.77
N GLY A 213 74.06 -68.70 -26.78
CA GLY A 213 73.83 -70.09 -27.15
C GLY A 213 73.22 -70.09 -28.55
#